data_AF-A0A6A4GT96-F1
#
_entry.id   AF-A0A6A4GT96-F1
#
_cell.length_a   1.000
_cell.length_b   1.000
_cell.length_c   1.000
_cell.angle_alpha   90.00
_cell.angle_beta   90.00
_cell.angle_gamma   90.00
#
_symmetry.space_group_name_H-M   'P 1'
#
loop_
_entity.id
_entity.type
_entity.pdbx_description
1 polymer ?
#
loop_
_entity_poly.entity_id
_entity_poly.type
_entity_poly.pdbx_seq_one_letter_code
_entity_poly.pdbx_strand_id
1 'polypeptide(L)'
;MSTVWFMVDDTDPRLNYTGSWTPLTLNATQVERSNNPVGGLPSGPVYNNTLHEARGNVSVSFRFNGSGFLGLYGSLDASGLFDAVDVEGTLAPSVDCSLDGFGIGTPETGNLAATPSQNQGPSNNALFCVVQGSITSISEDAGGFQPGIGEHVLEIAVTNFPSTLGWFFDYLTFESVPDPVVLDGEILQAGMAQVIDNVTDYSMLTFPESQGWVFDTNDLETFSRTQSNVTIDFNGTSLSMYGGLFGLNDNPFANGVYQVDKEDPVGFQVPILSSDAYNQLIFTADDLNIGAHSVIVSFNISPQSQMQLDYFYINSSAVVSEQPNSTSSTSPSSSPSPPSTSLPLSSHAKHPAVLIGAVLGSVIPAALLIVAILLWWRRYKRKRARDALPAQPVTDPFFNPTHSAVQEVQEGSLSVLPLSSSKRISDNVPSTSSSSTTLPEAALTMKLQQRLVIMQDQLQAHQRDGQSDPRILPTVHTDSGLRLRGEGALDLDVPTEEIPPSYTEQ
;
A
#
# COMPACT_ATOMS: atom_id res chain seq x y z
N MET A 1 -9.63 -9.67 18.75
CA MET A 1 -8.36 -8.92 18.75
C MET A 1 -8.27 -8.27 17.39
N SER A 2 -8.00 -6.98 17.35
CA SER A 2 -7.99 -6.21 16.10
C SER A 2 -6.58 -6.16 15.53
N THR A 3 -6.45 -6.33 14.22
CA THR A 3 -5.24 -6.03 13.46
C THR A 3 -5.28 -4.58 12.97
N VAL A 4 -4.11 -4.06 12.58
CA VAL A 4 -3.96 -2.76 11.90
C VAL A 4 -3.06 -2.94 10.68
N TRP A 5 -3.12 -2.01 9.74
CA TRP A 5 -2.25 -2.02 8.57
C TRP A 5 -1.17 -0.96 8.72
N PHE A 6 0.09 -1.40 8.70
CA PHE A 6 1.25 -0.52 8.70
C PHE A 6 1.62 -0.14 7.28
N MET A 7 2.02 1.11 7.09
CA MET A 7 2.63 1.62 5.86
C MET A 7 4.12 1.84 6.09
N VAL A 8 4.95 1.39 5.16
CA VAL A 8 6.41 1.51 5.20
C VAL A 8 6.87 2.24 3.95
N ASP A 9 7.32 3.48 4.15
CA ASP A 9 7.87 4.38 3.13
C ASP A 9 9.18 3.84 2.53
N ASP A 10 9.48 4.19 1.28
CA ASP A 10 10.70 3.80 0.59
C ASP A 10 11.99 4.25 1.28
N THR A 11 11.93 5.29 2.12
CA THR A 11 13.09 5.74 2.90
C THR A 11 13.24 5.06 4.26
N ASP A 12 12.37 4.10 4.60
CA ASP A 12 12.43 3.39 5.88
C ASP A 12 13.74 2.59 6.02
N PRO A 13 14.53 2.80 7.10
CA PRO A 13 15.83 2.16 7.27
C PRO A 13 15.75 0.64 7.49
N ARG A 14 14.57 0.07 7.73
CA ARG A 14 14.33 -1.38 7.83
C ARG A 14 14.36 -2.05 6.45
N LEU A 15 14.22 -1.28 5.36
CA LEU A 15 14.34 -1.78 4.00
C LEU A 15 15.81 -2.00 3.64
N ASN A 16 16.12 -3.21 3.16
CA ASN A 16 17.47 -3.56 2.76
C ASN A 16 17.58 -3.66 1.24
N TYR A 17 18.07 -2.58 0.64
CA TYR A 17 18.28 -2.41 -0.79
C TYR A 17 19.59 -3.05 -1.27
N THR A 18 19.51 -3.85 -2.34
CA THR A 18 20.66 -4.48 -3.01
C THR A 18 20.67 -4.13 -4.50
N GLY A 19 21.84 -3.77 -5.03
CA GLY A 19 22.01 -3.35 -6.42
C GLY A 19 22.04 -1.83 -6.60
N SER A 20 21.75 -1.35 -7.81
CA SER A 20 21.89 0.07 -8.20
C SER A 20 20.59 0.86 -8.02
N TRP A 21 20.10 0.95 -6.78
CA TRP A 21 18.98 1.83 -6.44
C TRP A 21 19.42 3.29 -6.45
N THR A 22 18.56 4.18 -6.97
CA THR A 22 18.80 5.62 -6.92
C THR A 22 17.65 6.30 -6.16
N PRO A 23 17.90 6.89 -4.98
CA PRO A 23 16.87 7.64 -4.29
C PRO A 23 16.54 8.92 -5.07
N LEU A 24 15.26 9.20 -5.19
CA LEU A 24 14.71 10.38 -5.85
C LEU A 24 13.82 11.11 -4.88
N THR A 25 14.06 12.41 -4.73
CA THR A 25 13.17 13.32 -4.03
C THR A 25 12.55 14.25 -5.06
N LEU A 26 11.23 14.23 -5.15
CA LEU A 26 10.51 15.09 -6.08
C LEU A 26 10.58 16.54 -5.57
N ASN A 27 11.02 17.46 -6.43
CA ASN A 27 10.97 18.87 -6.10
C ASN A 27 9.54 19.43 -6.25
N ALA A 28 9.28 20.62 -5.71
CA ALA A 28 7.95 21.24 -5.75
C ALA A 28 7.32 21.27 -7.15
N THR A 29 8.10 21.48 -8.22
CA THR A 29 7.57 21.49 -9.60
C THR A 29 7.20 20.10 -10.12
N GLN A 30 7.90 19.05 -9.66
CA GLN A 30 7.58 17.67 -9.97
C GLN A 30 6.37 17.20 -9.15
N VAL A 31 6.28 17.63 -7.89
CA VAL A 31 5.11 17.39 -7.02
C VAL A 31 3.88 18.08 -7.60
N GLU A 32 3.99 19.35 -8.02
CA GLU A 32 2.89 20.04 -8.70
C GLU A 32 2.46 19.34 -9.97
N ARG A 33 3.41 18.82 -10.77
CA ARG A 33 3.08 18.02 -11.96
C ARG A 33 2.44 16.68 -11.60
N SER A 34 2.91 16.05 -10.53
CA SER A 34 2.33 14.83 -9.98
C SER A 34 0.88 15.03 -9.51
N ASN A 35 0.59 16.21 -8.96
CA ASN A 35 -0.66 16.50 -8.29
C ASN A 35 -1.66 17.29 -9.12
N ASN A 36 -1.28 17.79 -10.31
CA ASN A 36 -2.16 18.63 -11.12
C ASN A 36 -3.10 17.76 -11.97
N PRO A 37 -4.42 17.71 -11.70
CA PRO A 37 -5.37 16.86 -12.42
C PRO A 37 -5.54 17.25 -13.90
N VAL A 38 -5.21 18.48 -14.28
CA VAL A 38 -5.31 18.95 -15.68
C VAL A 38 -4.08 18.50 -16.46
N GLY A 39 -4.10 17.23 -16.88
CA GLY A 39 -2.97 16.51 -17.49
C GLY A 39 -2.13 15.71 -16.48
N GLY A 40 -2.72 15.39 -15.33
CA GLY A 40 -2.07 14.76 -14.18
C GLY A 40 -1.85 13.27 -14.29
N LEU A 41 -1.11 12.77 -13.32
CA LEU A 41 -0.86 11.35 -13.15
C LEU A 41 -2.17 10.68 -12.73
N PRO A 42 -2.55 9.54 -13.32
CA PRO A 42 -3.79 8.84 -13.01
C PRO A 42 -3.90 8.40 -11.54
N SER A 43 -2.82 8.46 -10.75
CA SER A 43 -2.75 7.60 -9.58
C SER A 43 -2.19 8.27 -8.32
N GLY A 44 -2.70 9.46 -7.98
CA GLY A 44 -2.35 10.13 -6.72
C GLY A 44 -0.91 10.68 -6.62
N PRO A 45 -0.62 11.40 -5.51
CA PRO A 45 0.73 11.87 -5.22
C PRO A 45 1.64 10.70 -4.82
N VAL A 46 2.94 10.85 -5.10
CA VAL A 46 3.99 10.01 -4.50
C VAL A 46 4.00 10.23 -2.98
N TYR A 47 4.07 9.15 -2.21
CA TYR A 47 4.09 9.29 -0.76
C TYR A 47 5.39 9.97 -0.29
N ASN A 48 5.25 10.90 0.66
CA ASN A 48 6.35 11.73 1.17
C ASN A 48 7.23 12.44 0.10
N ASN A 49 6.78 12.47 -1.16
CA ASN A 49 7.53 12.94 -2.32
C ASN A 49 8.88 12.22 -2.52
N THR A 50 9.02 10.96 -2.07
CA THR A 50 10.22 10.14 -2.20
C THR A 50 9.96 8.89 -3.04
N LEU A 51 10.95 8.48 -3.83
CA LEU A 51 10.91 7.26 -4.64
C LEU A 51 12.31 6.63 -4.67
N HIS A 52 12.38 5.31 -4.80
CA HIS A 52 13.63 4.60 -5.14
C HIS A 52 13.56 4.03 -6.55
N GLU A 53 14.35 4.61 -7.47
CA GLU A 53 14.44 4.18 -8.87
C GLU A 53 15.30 2.91 -8.99
N ALA A 54 14.75 1.87 -9.61
CA ALA A 54 15.46 0.66 -9.97
C ALA A 54 16.24 0.84 -11.28
N ARG A 55 17.59 0.88 -11.22
CA ARG A 55 18.45 0.91 -12.43
C ARG A 55 19.18 -0.42 -12.62
N GLY A 56 18.69 -1.25 -13.54
CA GLY A 56 19.24 -2.60 -13.76
C GLY A 56 18.63 -3.62 -12.80
N ASN A 57 19.24 -4.79 -12.68
CA ASN A 57 18.71 -5.84 -11.81
C ASN A 57 19.00 -5.49 -10.36
N VAL A 58 17.94 -5.31 -9.58
CA VAL A 58 18.01 -4.85 -8.20
C VAL A 58 17.05 -5.67 -7.34
N SER A 59 17.28 -5.66 -6.03
CA SER A 59 16.33 -6.25 -5.09
C SER A 59 16.20 -5.40 -3.82
N VAL A 60 15.07 -5.53 -3.14
CA VAL A 60 14.84 -4.98 -1.82
C VAL A 60 14.21 -6.07 -0.94
N SER A 61 14.61 -6.11 0.33
CA SER A 61 14.05 -7.06 1.30
C SER A 61 13.56 -6.32 2.54
N PHE A 62 12.46 -6.82 3.11
CA PHE A 62 11.82 -6.25 4.28
C PHE A 62 11.39 -7.36 5.24
N ARG A 63 11.68 -7.17 6.53
CA ARG A 63 11.28 -8.10 7.59
C ARG A 63 10.20 -7.47 8.45
N PHE A 64 9.11 -8.18 8.68
CA PHE A 64 8.01 -7.70 9.50
C PHE A 64 7.38 -8.82 10.32
N ASN A 65 6.57 -8.45 11.32
CA ASN A 65 5.79 -9.38 12.13
C ASN A 65 4.30 -9.09 11.91
N GLY A 66 3.58 -10.00 11.27
CA GLY A 66 2.24 -9.75 10.74
C GLY A 66 1.42 -11.00 10.54
N SER A 67 0.27 -10.88 9.85
CA SER A 67 -0.49 -12.02 9.33
C SER A 67 0.07 -12.56 8.00
N GLY A 68 0.93 -11.76 7.36
CA GLY A 68 1.51 -12.01 6.04
C GLY A 68 0.69 -11.46 4.88
N PHE A 69 -0.45 -10.82 5.14
CA PHE A 69 -1.13 -10.00 4.13
C PHE A 69 -0.39 -8.69 3.91
N LEU A 70 -0.23 -8.31 2.65
CA LEU A 70 0.55 -7.14 2.24
C LEU A 70 0.16 -6.63 0.86
N GLY A 71 0.47 -5.35 0.61
CA GLY A 71 0.42 -4.71 -0.70
C GLY A 71 1.73 -3.98 -1.00
N LEU A 72 2.25 -4.12 -2.22
CA LEU A 72 3.45 -3.43 -2.69
C LEU A 72 3.09 -2.36 -3.71
N TYR A 73 3.46 -1.11 -3.44
CA TYR A 73 3.12 0.03 -4.28
C TYR A 73 4.36 0.69 -4.89
N GLY A 74 4.22 1.17 -6.12
CA GLY A 74 5.28 1.87 -6.82
C GLY A 74 4.78 2.72 -7.98
N SER A 75 5.71 3.29 -8.73
CA SER A 75 5.43 4.08 -9.93
C SER A 75 6.04 3.47 -11.20
N LEU A 76 5.36 3.69 -12.33
CA LEU A 76 5.87 3.39 -13.68
C LEU A 76 5.91 4.66 -14.51
N ASP A 77 7.09 5.02 -15.02
CA ASP A 77 7.24 6.18 -15.91
C ASP A 77 7.19 5.80 -17.39
N ALA A 78 5.98 5.82 -17.97
CA ALA A 78 5.75 5.56 -19.40
C ALA A 78 6.14 6.72 -20.33
N SER A 79 6.58 7.87 -19.81
CA SER A 79 6.74 9.10 -20.61
C SER A 79 7.91 9.05 -21.60
N GLY A 80 8.88 8.16 -21.40
CA GLY A 80 10.09 8.07 -22.23
C GLY A 80 9.98 7.20 -23.49
N LEU A 81 8.85 6.53 -23.72
CA LEU A 81 8.85 5.30 -24.53
C LEU A 81 8.07 5.35 -25.85
N PHE A 82 7.36 6.43 -26.14
CA PHE A 82 6.41 6.46 -27.26
C PHE A 82 6.83 7.34 -28.45
N ASP A 83 8.12 7.39 -28.78
CA ASP A 83 8.50 7.59 -30.20
C ASP A 83 8.23 6.26 -30.94
N ALA A 84 6.94 6.01 -31.14
CA ALA A 84 6.34 4.78 -31.64
C ALA A 84 6.69 4.54 -33.11
N VAL A 85 7.90 4.09 -33.37
CA VAL A 85 8.26 3.42 -34.61
C VAL A 85 8.73 2.01 -34.28
N ASP A 86 7.75 1.12 -34.10
CA ASP A 86 7.85 -0.33 -34.35
C ASP A 86 8.97 -1.14 -33.65
N VAL A 87 9.42 -0.76 -32.46
CA VAL A 87 10.26 -1.70 -31.68
C VAL A 87 9.36 -2.66 -30.91
N GLU A 88 8.86 -3.67 -31.62
CA GLU A 88 8.47 -4.95 -31.01
C GLU A 88 9.60 -5.39 -30.07
N GLY A 89 9.43 -5.21 -28.75
CA GLY A 89 10.42 -5.66 -27.78
C GLY A 89 10.75 -4.71 -26.63
N THR A 90 10.08 -3.56 -26.47
CA THR A 90 10.26 -2.81 -25.22
C THR A 90 9.47 -3.48 -24.10
N LEU A 91 10.17 -4.21 -23.25
CA LEU A 91 9.58 -4.94 -22.13
C LEU A 91 9.38 -3.97 -20.96
N ALA A 92 8.27 -4.10 -20.24
CA ALA A 92 8.16 -3.49 -18.92
C ALA A 92 9.17 -4.17 -17.96
N PRO A 93 9.67 -3.47 -16.93
CA PRO A 93 10.43 -4.12 -15.87
C PRO A 93 9.59 -5.24 -15.25
N SER A 94 10.22 -6.40 -15.00
CA SER A 94 9.58 -7.49 -14.26
C SER A 94 9.78 -7.23 -12.77
N VAL A 95 8.69 -7.20 -12.01
CA VAL A 95 8.70 -7.07 -10.54
C VAL A 95 8.23 -8.40 -9.97
N ASP A 96 9.18 -9.19 -9.49
CA ASP A 96 8.94 -10.50 -8.90
C ASP A 96 9.00 -10.38 -7.38
N CYS A 97 7.93 -10.78 -6.70
CA CYS A 97 7.86 -10.75 -5.25
C CYS A 97 7.83 -12.15 -4.66
N SER A 98 8.43 -12.32 -3.48
CA SER A 98 8.28 -13.54 -2.69
C SER A 98 8.13 -13.24 -1.22
N LEU A 99 7.28 -13.99 -0.53
CA LEU A 99 7.07 -13.94 0.90
C LEU A 99 7.54 -15.26 1.49
N ASP A 100 8.53 -15.21 2.40
CA ASP A 100 9.12 -16.40 3.03
C ASP A 100 9.68 -17.42 2.03
N GLY A 101 10.18 -16.94 0.88
CA GLY A 101 10.68 -17.74 -0.22
C GLY A 101 9.61 -18.33 -1.14
N PHE A 102 8.33 -18.06 -0.88
CA PHE A 102 7.23 -18.40 -1.78
C PHE A 102 6.93 -17.23 -2.71
N GLY A 103 6.98 -17.47 -4.02
CA GLY A 103 6.62 -16.44 -5.01
C GLY A 103 5.18 -15.98 -4.80
N ILE A 104 4.99 -14.68 -4.58
CA ILE A 104 3.67 -14.06 -4.53
C ILE A 104 3.45 -13.39 -5.87
N GLY A 105 2.38 -13.77 -6.55
CA GLY A 105 2.11 -13.30 -7.90
C GLY A 105 1.87 -11.79 -7.92
N THR A 106 2.19 -11.17 -9.05
CA THR A 106 1.47 -9.95 -9.43
C THR A 106 0.00 -10.36 -9.56
N PRO A 107 -0.96 -9.63 -8.96
CA PRO A 107 -2.35 -10.00 -9.11
C PRO A 107 -2.66 -10.19 -10.60
N GLU A 108 -3.40 -11.24 -10.99
CA GLU A 108 -3.83 -11.37 -12.40
C GLU A 108 -4.68 -10.14 -12.81
N THR A 109 -5.34 -9.52 -11.83
CA THR A 109 -5.95 -8.19 -11.88
C THR A 109 -4.96 -7.02 -11.85
N GLY A 110 -3.72 -7.22 -11.42
CA GLY A 110 -2.60 -6.26 -11.47
C GLY A 110 -2.08 -5.98 -12.89
N ASN A 111 -2.46 -6.79 -13.88
CA ASN A 111 -2.39 -6.38 -15.28
C ASN A 111 -3.34 -5.20 -15.62
N LEU A 112 -4.21 -4.77 -14.69
CA LEU A 112 -5.03 -3.57 -14.78
C LEU A 112 -4.46 -2.36 -14.03
N ALA A 113 -3.24 -2.43 -13.45
CA ALA A 113 -2.43 -1.23 -13.37
C ALA A 113 -2.09 -0.88 -14.82
N ALA A 114 -3.05 -0.25 -15.51
CA ALA A 114 -3.06 0.01 -16.92
C ALA A 114 -1.67 0.51 -17.26
N THR A 115 -0.91 -0.28 -18.02
CA THR A 115 0.31 0.22 -18.66
C THR A 115 -0.10 1.56 -19.22
N PRO A 116 0.48 2.68 -18.74
CA PRO A 116 -0.10 3.98 -19.00
C PRO A 116 -0.32 4.10 -20.51
N SER A 117 -1.54 4.43 -20.91
CA SER A 117 -1.85 4.55 -22.32
C SER A 117 -0.93 5.59 -22.97
N GLN A 118 -0.76 5.51 -24.28
CA GLN A 118 0.09 6.44 -25.00
C GLN A 118 -0.28 7.89 -24.63
N ASN A 119 0.67 8.62 -24.02
CA ASN A 119 0.55 9.99 -23.47
C ASN A 119 0.00 10.16 -22.04
N GLN A 120 -0.30 9.09 -21.31
CA GLN A 120 -0.47 9.19 -19.86
C GLN A 120 0.91 9.35 -19.21
N GLY A 121 1.02 10.28 -18.27
CA GLY A 121 2.23 10.46 -17.47
C GLY A 121 2.52 9.23 -16.60
N PRO A 122 3.55 9.29 -15.73
CA PRO A 122 3.80 8.23 -14.76
C PRO A 122 2.54 7.81 -13.99
N SER A 123 2.31 6.52 -13.83
CA SER A 123 1.27 6.00 -12.93
C SER A 123 1.94 5.75 -11.57
N ASN A 124 1.57 6.53 -10.55
CA ASN A 124 2.03 6.34 -9.16
C ASN A 124 1.16 5.35 -8.40
N ASN A 125 1.51 4.99 -7.16
CA ASN A 125 0.65 4.17 -6.30
C ASN A 125 0.07 2.91 -6.96
N ALA A 126 0.79 2.34 -7.94
CA ALA A 126 0.35 1.15 -8.65
C ALA A 126 0.68 -0.08 -7.80
N LEU A 127 -0.30 -0.96 -7.62
CA LEU A 127 -0.15 -2.19 -6.84
C LEU A 127 0.56 -3.26 -7.69
N PHE A 128 1.79 -3.63 -7.30
CA PHE A 128 2.60 -4.63 -8.01
C PHE A 128 2.44 -6.03 -7.44
N CYS A 129 2.41 -6.16 -6.12
CA CYS A 129 2.36 -7.45 -5.44
C CYS A 129 1.34 -7.38 -4.32
N VAL A 130 0.55 -8.43 -4.15
CA VAL A 130 -0.49 -8.48 -3.14
C VAL A 130 -0.61 -9.89 -2.56
N VAL A 131 -0.85 -9.98 -1.25
CA VAL A 131 -1.27 -11.20 -0.58
C VAL A 131 -2.55 -10.87 0.17
N GLN A 132 -3.68 -11.38 -0.33
CA GLN A 132 -5.01 -11.18 0.28
C GLN A 132 -5.45 -12.44 1.04
N GLY A 133 -6.35 -12.28 2.00
CA GLY A 133 -6.80 -13.36 2.90
C GLY A 133 -7.70 -14.42 2.28
N SER A 134 -8.42 -14.10 1.21
CA SER A 134 -9.45 -14.96 0.62
C SER A 134 -9.04 -15.60 -0.71
N ILE A 135 -7.83 -15.35 -1.21
CA ILE A 135 -7.43 -15.90 -2.52
C ILE A 135 -7.20 -17.41 -2.40
N THR A 136 -8.27 -18.17 -2.63
CA THR A 136 -8.26 -19.60 -2.98
C THR A 136 -7.72 -19.84 -4.40
N SER A 137 -7.34 -18.80 -5.14
CA SER A 137 -6.93 -18.88 -6.55
C SER A 137 -5.42 -18.73 -6.79
N ILE A 138 -4.57 -18.81 -5.75
CA ILE A 138 -3.17 -19.15 -6.02
C ILE A 138 -3.24 -20.51 -6.71
N SER A 139 -2.73 -20.58 -7.95
CA SER A 139 -2.92 -21.69 -8.88
C SER A 139 -2.91 -23.03 -8.15
N GLU A 140 -3.77 -23.98 -8.56
CA GLU A 140 -3.85 -25.31 -7.93
C GLU A 140 -2.46 -26.00 -7.80
N ASP A 141 -1.49 -25.58 -8.60
CA ASP A 141 -0.09 -26.01 -8.60
C ASP A 141 0.79 -25.40 -7.47
N ALA A 142 0.41 -24.25 -6.89
CA ALA A 142 1.19 -23.55 -5.85
C ALA A 142 0.90 -24.03 -4.41
N GLY A 143 0.04 -25.04 -4.23
CA GLY A 143 -0.09 -25.74 -2.96
C GLY A 143 -0.76 -24.97 -1.82
N GLY A 144 -1.55 -23.93 -2.11
CA GLY A 144 -2.37 -23.23 -1.11
C GLY A 144 -1.54 -22.53 -0.04
N PHE A 145 -0.58 -21.70 -0.44
CA PHE A 145 0.18 -20.86 0.48
C PHE A 145 -0.77 -19.95 1.28
N GLN A 146 -0.88 -20.21 2.58
CA GLN A 146 -1.52 -19.33 3.55
C GLN A 146 -0.43 -18.86 4.51
N PRO A 147 -0.06 -17.57 4.50
CA PRO A 147 0.88 -17.08 5.47
C PRO A 147 0.30 -17.27 6.88
N GLY A 148 1.12 -17.80 7.78
CA GLY A 148 0.77 -17.89 9.20
C GLY A 148 1.08 -16.58 9.91
N ILE A 149 0.46 -16.32 11.06
CA ILE A 149 0.80 -15.17 11.90
C ILE A 149 2.25 -15.33 12.43
N GLY A 150 3.10 -14.33 12.22
CA GLY A 150 4.45 -14.31 12.76
C GLY A 150 5.43 -13.44 11.98
N GLU A 151 6.72 -13.77 12.10
CA GLU A 151 7.78 -13.10 11.36
C GLU A 151 7.80 -13.55 9.90
N HIS A 152 7.85 -12.56 9.01
CA HIS A 152 7.90 -12.74 7.57
C HIS A 152 9.09 -12.01 6.95
N VAL A 153 9.53 -12.50 5.80
CA VAL A 153 10.52 -11.86 4.94
C VAL A 153 9.91 -11.65 3.55
N LEU A 154 9.65 -10.40 3.20
CA LEU A 154 9.32 -10.00 1.84
C LEU A 154 10.61 -9.76 1.06
N GLU A 155 10.76 -10.40 -0.09
CA GLU A 155 11.82 -10.16 -1.05
C GLU A 155 11.22 -9.69 -2.37
N ILE A 156 11.72 -8.58 -2.89
CA ILE A 156 11.27 -7.97 -4.15
C ILE A 156 12.48 -7.95 -5.07
N ALA A 157 12.36 -8.58 -6.23
CA ALA A 157 13.37 -8.61 -7.26
C ALA A 157 12.85 -7.87 -8.50
N VAL A 158 13.60 -6.88 -8.96
CA VAL A 158 13.25 -6.12 -10.17
C VAL A 158 14.25 -6.47 -11.25
N THR A 159 13.76 -7.03 -12.34
CA THR A 159 14.55 -7.32 -13.55
C THR A 159 14.28 -6.23 -14.59
N ASN A 160 15.29 -5.39 -14.81
CA ASN A 160 15.26 -4.36 -15.85
C ASN A 160 15.94 -4.91 -17.11
N PHE A 161 15.27 -4.81 -18.25
CA PHE A 161 15.84 -5.09 -19.56
C PHE A 161 16.58 -3.85 -20.11
N PRO A 162 17.43 -3.98 -21.13
CA PRO A 162 17.92 -2.82 -21.86
C PRO A 162 16.73 -2.01 -22.37
N SER A 163 16.78 -0.68 -22.23
CA SER A 163 15.69 0.25 -22.62
C SER A 163 14.34 0.09 -21.89
N THR A 164 14.29 -0.54 -20.72
CA THR A 164 13.05 -0.57 -19.92
C THR A 164 12.69 0.79 -19.34
N LEU A 165 11.39 0.94 -19.10
CA LEU A 165 10.83 1.93 -18.20
C LEU A 165 11.54 1.87 -16.84
N GLY A 166 11.75 3.02 -16.22
CA GLY A 166 12.11 3.08 -14.81
C GLY A 166 10.92 2.59 -13.98
N TRP A 167 11.16 1.58 -13.15
CA TRP A 167 10.27 1.25 -12.04
C TRP A 167 10.76 1.97 -10.79
N PHE A 168 9.82 2.50 -10.02
CA PHE A 168 10.10 3.22 -8.79
C PHE A 168 9.37 2.56 -7.64
N PHE A 169 10.08 2.23 -6.58
CA PHE A 169 9.45 1.83 -5.32
C PHE A 169 9.00 3.07 -4.54
N ASP A 170 7.78 3.02 -3.98
CA ASP A 170 7.19 4.13 -3.20
C ASP A 170 6.92 3.68 -1.75
N TYR A 171 6.08 2.67 -1.54
CA TYR A 171 5.84 2.10 -0.22
C TYR A 171 5.29 0.69 -0.28
N LEU A 172 5.24 0.04 0.86
CA LEU A 172 4.48 -1.19 1.06
C LEU A 172 3.53 -1.03 2.25
N THR A 173 2.48 -1.84 2.27
CA THR A 173 1.58 -1.97 3.42
C THR A 173 1.51 -3.42 3.86
N PHE A 174 1.36 -3.68 5.15
CA PHE A 174 1.18 -5.03 5.67
C PHE A 174 0.27 -5.05 6.89
N GLU A 175 -0.44 -6.16 7.07
CA GLU A 175 -1.30 -6.36 8.23
C GLU A 175 -0.48 -6.87 9.43
N SER A 176 -0.69 -6.24 10.57
CA SER A 176 -0.05 -6.58 11.83
C SER A 176 -0.52 -7.92 12.40
N VAL A 177 0.21 -8.41 13.41
CA VAL A 177 -0.36 -9.38 14.35
C VAL A 177 -1.51 -8.73 15.15
N PRO A 178 -2.43 -9.51 15.73
CA PRO A 178 -3.49 -8.94 16.57
C PRO A 178 -2.93 -8.19 17.78
N ASP A 179 -3.57 -7.07 18.12
CA ASP A 179 -3.19 -6.18 19.22
C ASP A 179 -1.71 -5.71 19.14
N PRO A 180 -1.29 -5.11 18.02
CA PRO A 180 0.10 -4.74 17.80
C PRO A 180 0.54 -3.60 18.73
N VAL A 181 1.84 -3.56 19.02
CA VAL A 181 2.47 -2.39 19.63
C VAL A 181 2.77 -1.40 18.52
N VAL A 182 1.94 -0.36 18.41
CA VAL A 182 2.15 0.75 17.47
C VAL A 182 3.12 1.75 18.09
N LEU A 183 4.22 2.03 17.40
CA LEU A 183 5.26 2.95 17.85
C LEU A 183 4.96 4.40 17.41
N ASP A 184 5.51 5.36 18.14
CA ASP A 184 5.43 6.78 17.77
C ASP A 184 5.99 7.04 16.37
N GLY A 185 5.20 7.70 15.53
CA GLY A 185 5.57 8.07 14.17
C GLY A 185 5.39 6.98 13.13
N GLU A 186 4.86 5.81 13.50
CA GLU A 186 4.43 4.82 12.50
C GLU A 186 3.21 5.32 11.74
N ILE A 187 3.15 5.00 10.45
CA ILE A 187 2.04 5.37 9.60
C ILE A 187 1.12 4.17 9.49
N LEU A 188 -0.14 4.36 9.86
CA LEU A 188 -1.17 3.34 9.69
C LEU A 188 -1.99 3.69 8.46
N GLN A 189 -2.36 2.67 7.70
CA GLN A 189 -3.33 2.78 6.63
C GLN A 189 -4.66 2.18 7.10
N ALA A 190 -5.76 2.89 6.88
CA ALA A 190 -7.09 2.37 7.15
C ALA A 190 -7.96 2.53 5.90
N GLY A 191 -8.67 1.48 5.51
CA GLY A 191 -9.22 1.38 4.17
C GLY A 191 -8.15 0.99 3.14
N MET A 192 -8.59 0.28 2.10
CA MET A 192 -7.92 -0.09 0.84
C MET A 192 -8.49 -1.45 0.45
N ALA A 193 -9.60 -1.46 -0.28
CA ALA A 193 -10.25 -2.70 -0.69
C ALA A 193 -9.35 -3.56 -1.60
N GLN A 194 -8.33 -2.99 -2.24
CA GLN A 194 -7.38 -3.75 -3.07
C GLN A 194 -6.53 -4.77 -2.32
N VAL A 195 -6.37 -4.65 -1.00
CA VAL A 195 -5.54 -5.58 -0.22
C VAL A 195 -6.39 -6.42 0.74
N ILE A 196 -7.67 -6.07 0.90
CA ILE A 196 -8.54 -6.61 1.93
C ILE A 196 -9.88 -7.02 1.33
N ASP A 197 -10.28 -8.25 1.63
CA ASP A 197 -11.48 -8.85 1.06
C ASP A 197 -12.77 -8.15 1.52
N ASN A 198 -12.76 -7.54 2.70
CA ASN A 198 -13.90 -6.83 3.24
C ASN A 198 -13.50 -5.57 4.03
N VAL A 199 -13.86 -4.40 3.51
CA VAL A 199 -13.55 -3.09 4.11
C VAL A 199 -14.19 -2.90 5.49
N THR A 200 -15.25 -3.65 5.82
CA THR A 200 -15.85 -3.60 7.16
C THR A 200 -15.05 -4.33 8.23
N ASP A 201 -14.00 -5.06 7.87
CA ASP A 201 -13.13 -5.75 8.81
C ASP A 201 -12.10 -4.80 9.46
N TYR A 202 -12.01 -3.55 8.98
CA TYR A 202 -11.18 -2.53 9.62
C TYR A 202 -11.74 -2.13 10.98
N SER A 203 -11.02 -2.52 12.04
CA SER A 203 -11.34 -2.15 13.42
C SER A 203 -11.45 -0.64 13.67
N MET A 204 -10.76 0.18 12.87
CA MET A 204 -10.76 1.64 12.98
C MET A 204 -11.91 2.30 12.23
N LEU A 205 -12.55 1.62 11.26
CA LEU A 205 -13.56 2.22 10.38
C LEU A 205 -14.95 1.70 10.72
N THR A 206 -15.89 2.61 10.94
CA THR A 206 -17.30 2.29 11.10
C THR A 206 -18.11 2.92 9.97
N PHE A 207 -18.76 2.08 9.18
CA PHE A 207 -19.70 2.46 8.14
C PHE A 207 -21.13 2.20 8.65
N PRO A 208 -21.93 3.25 8.95
CA PRO A 208 -23.30 3.04 9.39
C PRO A 208 -24.12 2.36 8.29
N GLU A 209 -24.71 1.20 8.57
CA GLU A 209 -25.45 0.37 7.61
C GLU A 209 -26.54 1.14 6.85
N SER A 210 -27.13 2.16 7.48
CA SER A 210 -28.23 2.93 6.91
C SER A 210 -27.80 4.06 5.96
N GLN A 211 -26.51 4.26 5.71
CA GLN A 211 -25.99 5.51 5.11
C GLN A 211 -25.42 5.36 3.69
N GLY A 212 -25.86 4.37 2.92
CA GLY A 212 -25.69 4.40 1.46
C GLY A 212 -24.27 4.13 0.94
N TRP A 213 -23.40 3.54 1.77
CA TRP A 213 -22.16 2.94 1.29
C TRP A 213 -22.46 1.68 0.47
N VAL A 214 -21.75 1.52 -0.64
CA VAL A 214 -21.77 0.33 -1.49
C VAL A 214 -20.34 -0.17 -1.59
N PHE A 215 -20.12 -1.42 -1.19
CA PHE A 215 -18.85 -2.10 -1.31
C PHE A 215 -18.94 -3.01 -2.54
N ASP A 216 -18.15 -2.72 -3.57
CA ASP A 216 -18.03 -3.62 -4.71
C ASP A 216 -16.88 -4.57 -4.45
N THR A 217 -17.21 -5.82 -4.11
CA THR A 217 -16.21 -6.86 -3.87
C THR A 217 -15.53 -7.35 -5.14
N ASN A 218 -16.08 -7.05 -6.33
CA ASN A 218 -15.46 -7.45 -7.60
C ASN A 218 -14.41 -6.44 -8.03
N ASP A 219 -14.75 -5.16 -7.92
CA ASP A 219 -13.87 -4.06 -8.35
C ASP A 219 -12.95 -3.59 -7.21
N LEU A 220 -13.15 -4.08 -5.98
CA LEU A 220 -12.38 -3.70 -4.80
C LEU A 220 -12.47 -2.19 -4.55
N GLU A 221 -13.69 -1.65 -4.61
CA GLU A 221 -13.97 -0.23 -4.50
C GLU A 221 -15.05 0.04 -3.44
N THR A 222 -14.90 1.16 -2.73
CA THR A 222 -15.86 1.62 -1.71
C THR A 222 -16.51 2.91 -2.15
N PHE A 223 -17.79 2.84 -2.48
CA PHE A 223 -18.55 3.98 -2.99
C PHE A 223 -19.50 4.56 -1.94
N SER A 224 -19.58 5.88 -1.89
CA SER A 224 -20.59 6.60 -1.12
C SER A 224 -21.70 7.16 -2.01
N ARG A 225 -22.88 7.32 -1.40
CA ARG A 225 -24.04 8.01 -1.98
C ARG A 225 -24.29 9.33 -1.22
N THR A 226 -25.32 10.06 -1.63
CA THR A 226 -25.82 11.22 -0.88
C THR A 226 -26.02 10.90 0.60
N GLN A 227 -25.46 11.72 1.49
CA GLN A 227 -25.61 11.61 2.95
C GLN A 227 -24.94 10.39 3.57
N SER A 228 -23.88 9.86 2.93
CA SER A 228 -23.01 8.87 3.54
C SER A 228 -22.07 9.48 4.56
N ASN A 229 -21.90 8.81 5.71
CA ASN A 229 -20.86 9.13 6.67
C ASN A 229 -19.97 7.93 6.95
N VAL A 230 -18.70 8.17 7.22
CA VAL A 230 -17.75 7.19 7.76
C VAL A 230 -17.20 7.76 9.06
N THR A 231 -17.10 6.91 10.08
CA THR A 231 -16.44 7.27 11.35
C THR A 231 -15.12 6.52 11.43
N ILE A 232 -14.06 7.22 11.81
CA ILE A 232 -12.76 6.64 12.06
C ILE A 232 -12.30 6.94 13.48
N ASP A 233 -12.02 5.87 14.24
CA ASP A 233 -11.46 5.96 15.58
C ASP A 233 -9.98 5.58 15.51
N PHE A 234 -9.09 6.48 15.91
CA PHE A 234 -7.64 6.25 15.84
C PHE A 234 -6.90 6.90 17.01
N ASN A 235 -5.62 6.55 17.15
CA ASN A 235 -4.71 7.16 18.10
C ASN A 235 -3.50 7.73 17.35
N GLY A 236 -3.31 9.04 17.39
CA GLY A 236 -2.32 9.71 16.55
C GLY A 236 -2.32 11.22 16.65
N THR A 237 -1.64 11.86 15.70
CA THR A 237 -1.53 13.33 15.62
C THR A 237 -2.03 13.89 14.30
N SER A 238 -2.29 13.05 13.30
CA SER A 238 -2.89 13.49 12.05
C SER A 238 -3.63 12.37 11.33
N LEU A 239 -4.62 12.77 10.53
CA LEU A 239 -5.39 11.93 9.62
C LEU A 239 -5.44 12.58 8.23
N SER A 240 -5.11 11.84 7.19
CA SER A 240 -5.30 12.24 5.79
C SER A 240 -6.24 11.28 5.10
N MET A 241 -7.15 11.80 4.29
CA MET A 241 -8.11 11.01 3.54
C MET A 241 -7.83 11.08 2.04
N TYR A 242 -7.82 9.91 1.39
CA TYR A 242 -7.61 9.76 -0.04
C TYR A 242 -8.85 9.16 -0.72
N GLY A 243 -9.12 9.62 -1.93
CA GLY A 243 -10.29 9.23 -2.70
C GLY A 243 -10.55 10.17 -3.86
N GLY A 244 -11.78 10.14 -4.38
CA GLY A 244 -12.33 11.27 -5.12
C GLY A 244 -13.64 10.98 -5.81
N LEU A 245 -14.07 11.91 -6.65
CA LEU A 245 -15.40 11.88 -7.25
C LEU A 245 -15.37 11.35 -8.68
N PHE A 246 -16.14 10.30 -8.92
CA PHE A 246 -16.49 9.79 -10.24
C PHE A 246 -17.87 10.30 -10.66
N GLY A 247 -17.98 10.81 -11.88
CA GLY A 247 -19.26 11.29 -12.41
C GLY A 247 -19.19 11.63 -13.89
N LEU A 248 -20.11 11.07 -14.67
CA LEU A 248 -20.17 11.22 -16.14
C LEU A 248 -20.98 12.44 -16.61
N ASN A 249 -21.39 13.33 -15.71
CA ASN A 249 -22.39 14.36 -16.02
C ASN A 249 -21.79 15.77 -16.06
N ASP A 250 -22.48 16.71 -16.71
CA ASP A 250 -21.99 18.06 -17.01
C ASP A 250 -21.70 18.96 -15.79
N ASN A 251 -21.99 18.52 -14.55
CA ASN A 251 -21.73 19.31 -13.35
C ASN A 251 -21.69 18.45 -12.06
N PRO A 252 -20.73 17.52 -11.92
CA PRO A 252 -20.63 16.72 -10.71
C PRO A 252 -20.13 17.62 -9.57
N PHE A 253 -20.79 17.55 -8.42
CA PHE A 253 -20.30 18.20 -7.21
C PHE A 253 -20.32 17.22 -6.06
N ALA A 254 -19.29 17.31 -5.23
CA ALA A 254 -19.25 16.66 -3.93
C ALA A 254 -18.53 17.59 -2.96
N ASN A 255 -19.26 17.97 -1.92
CA ASN A 255 -18.70 18.68 -0.78
C ASN A 255 -18.76 17.73 0.40
N GLY A 256 -17.75 17.77 1.24
CA GLY A 256 -17.74 17.03 2.49
C GLY A 256 -17.53 17.95 3.67
N VAL A 257 -17.83 17.43 4.85
CA VAL A 257 -17.39 18.00 6.12
C VAL A 257 -16.74 16.89 6.92
N TYR A 258 -15.64 17.20 7.61
CA TYR A 258 -15.11 16.32 8.64
C TYR A 258 -15.23 17.00 10.00
N GLN A 259 -15.43 16.21 11.04
CA GLN A 259 -15.48 16.68 12.42
C GLN A 259 -14.54 15.82 13.26
N VAL A 260 -13.52 16.45 13.83
CA VAL A 260 -12.61 15.79 14.78
C VAL A 260 -13.22 15.90 16.17
N ASP A 261 -13.41 14.76 16.81
CA ASP A 261 -14.00 14.60 18.12
C ASP A 261 -15.40 15.24 18.24
N LYS A 262 -15.49 16.42 18.86
CA LYS A 262 -16.73 17.20 19.01
C LYS A 262 -16.52 18.66 18.66
N GLU A 263 -15.47 18.95 17.91
CA GLU A 263 -15.14 20.29 17.45
C GLU A 263 -16.09 20.75 16.33
N ASP A 264 -15.95 21.99 15.88
CA ASP A 264 -16.77 22.50 14.79
C ASP A 264 -16.40 21.79 13.46
N PRO A 265 -17.38 21.35 12.65
CA PRO A 265 -17.09 20.68 11.38
C PRO A 265 -16.33 21.57 10.40
N VAL A 266 -15.33 21.00 9.73
CA VAL A 266 -14.52 21.65 8.70
C VAL A 266 -14.97 21.17 7.33
N GLY A 267 -15.37 22.11 6.47
CA GLY A 267 -15.79 21.81 5.10
C GLY A 267 -14.62 21.66 4.13
N PHE A 268 -14.77 20.74 3.17
CA PHE A 268 -13.82 20.53 2.08
C PHE A 268 -14.55 20.25 0.76
N GLN A 269 -13.84 20.43 -0.35
CA GLN A 269 -14.31 20.07 -1.69
C GLN A 269 -13.64 18.76 -2.10
N VAL A 270 -14.43 17.83 -2.63
CA VAL A 270 -13.89 16.58 -3.18
C VAL A 270 -13.38 16.85 -4.60
N PRO A 271 -12.12 16.50 -4.92
CA PRO A 271 -11.61 16.62 -6.28
C PRO A 271 -12.48 15.83 -7.28
N ILE A 272 -12.83 16.46 -8.39
CA ILE A 272 -13.48 15.80 -9.52
C ILE A 272 -12.39 15.08 -10.31
N LEU A 273 -12.50 13.76 -10.41
CA LEU A 273 -11.52 12.91 -11.08
C LEU A 273 -11.91 12.74 -12.56
N SER A 274 -10.92 12.69 -13.45
CA SER A 274 -11.11 12.06 -14.75
C SER A 274 -11.32 10.55 -14.55
N SER A 275 -11.82 9.82 -15.55
CA SER A 275 -12.08 8.37 -15.47
C SER A 275 -10.90 7.55 -14.95
N ASP A 276 -9.68 8.07 -15.13
CA ASP A 276 -8.45 7.35 -14.83
C ASP A 276 -7.76 7.87 -13.57
N ALA A 277 -8.29 8.91 -12.91
CA ALA A 277 -7.67 9.47 -11.71
C ALA A 277 -8.22 8.76 -10.45
N TYR A 278 -7.34 8.32 -9.55
CA TYR A 278 -7.66 7.74 -8.24
C TYR A 278 -6.62 8.17 -7.18
N ASN A 279 -6.81 7.80 -5.91
CA ASN A 279 -5.90 8.08 -4.79
C ASN A 279 -5.56 9.57 -4.60
N GLN A 280 -6.53 10.48 -4.75
CA GLN A 280 -6.27 11.91 -4.55
C GLN A 280 -6.45 12.32 -3.10
N LEU A 281 -5.54 13.16 -2.59
CA LEU A 281 -5.69 13.75 -1.27
C LEU A 281 -6.92 14.66 -1.24
N ILE A 282 -7.89 14.34 -0.39
CA ILE A 282 -9.12 15.11 -0.22
C ILE A 282 -8.95 16.14 0.90
N PHE A 283 -8.51 15.69 2.08
CA PHE A 283 -8.23 16.56 3.20
C PHE A 283 -7.17 15.95 4.13
N THR A 284 -6.59 16.81 4.97
CA THR A 284 -5.76 16.44 6.12
C THR A 284 -6.29 17.17 7.34
N ALA A 285 -6.45 16.43 8.44
CA ALA A 285 -6.60 16.95 9.79
C ALA A 285 -5.25 16.74 10.50
N ASP A 286 -4.44 17.78 10.55
CA ASP A 286 -3.09 17.79 11.15
C ASP A 286 -3.07 18.55 12.49
N ASP A 287 -1.89 18.58 13.11
CA ASP A 287 -1.64 19.26 14.39
C ASP A 287 -2.61 18.84 15.53
N LEU A 288 -3.10 17.60 15.48
CA LEU A 288 -3.91 17.05 16.56
C LEU A 288 -3.01 16.74 17.76
N ASN A 289 -3.55 16.92 18.97
CA ASN A 289 -2.83 16.55 20.17
C ASN A 289 -2.59 15.03 20.19
N ILE A 290 -1.46 14.59 20.72
CA ILE A 290 -1.20 13.16 20.89
C ILE A 290 -2.34 12.52 21.71
N GLY A 291 -3.07 11.57 21.11
CA GLY A 291 -4.11 10.83 21.80
C GLY A 291 -5.12 10.16 20.88
N ALA A 292 -6.17 9.62 21.52
CA ALA A 292 -7.30 9.01 20.83
C ALA A 292 -8.24 10.08 20.26
N HIS A 293 -8.62 9.90 19.00
CA HIS A 293 -9.51 10.77 18.24
C HIS A 293 -10.60 9.96 17.55
N SER A 294 -11.76 10.60 17.37
CA SER A 294 -12.88 10.11 16.58
C SER A 294 -13.19 11.12 15.48
N VAL A 295 -12.98 10.77 14.21
CA VAL A 295 -13.30 11.64 13.09
C VAL A 295 -14.53 11.13 12.35
N ILE A 296 -15.53 12.00 12.22
CA ILE A 296 -16.73 11.73 11.41
C ILE A 296 -16.58 12.50 10.11
N VAL A 297 -16.61 11.79 8.99
CA VAL A 297 -16.61 12.38 7.65
C VAL A 297 -17.98 12.20 7.02
N SER A 298 -18.59 13.29 6.57
CA SER A 298 -19.91 13.32 5.95
C SER A 298 -19.85 13.87 4.55
N PHE A 299 -20.50 13.20 3.60
CA PHE A 299 -20.51 13.60 2.20
C PHE A 299 -21.88 14.10 1.73
N ASN A 300 -21.87 15.22 1.02
CA ASN A 300 -22.99 15.75 0.27
C ASN A 300 -22.65 15.73 -1.22
N ILE A 301 -23.04 14.65 -1.88
CA ILE A 301 -22.70 14.32 -3.26
C ILE A 301 -23.95 14.52 -4.13
N SER A 302 -23.79 14.89 -5.40
CA SER A 302 -24.91 14.93 -6.33
C SER A 302 -25.55 13.53 -6.49
N PRO A 303 -26.87 13.38 -6.68
CA PRO A 303 -27.53 12.05 -6.78
C PRO A 303 -27.03 11.15 -7.92
N GLN A 304 -26.27 11.69 -8.87
CA GLN A 304 -25.74 10.97 -10.02
C GLN A 304 -24.21 10.86 -10.02
N SER A 305 -23.56 11.32 -8.95
CA SER A 305 -22.12 11.16 -8.75
C SER A 305 -21.88 10.09 -7.69
N GLN A 306 -20.74 9.43 -7.77
CA GLN A 306 -20.28 8.45 -6.79
C GLN A 306 -18.91 8.91 -6.31
N MET A 307 -18.73 8.98 -5.00
CA MET A 307 -17.40 9.24 -4.45
C MET A 307 -16.81 7.91 -4.01
N GLN A 308 -15.60 7.65 -4.49
CA GLN A 308 -14.80 6.51 -4.10
C GLN A 308 -13.92 6.93 -2.92
N LEU A 309 -14.03 6.17 -1.83
CA LEU A 309 -13.11 6.22 -0.71
C LEU A 309 -12.02 5.18 -0.96
N ASP A 310 -10.77 5.61 -1.06
CA ASP A 310 -9.65 4.71 -1.26
C ASP A 310 -9.12 4.25 0.09
N TYR A 311 -8.55 5.18 0.86
CA TYR A 311 -7.95 4.90 2.18
C TYR A 311 -7.73 6.18 3.00
N PHE A 312 -7.33 5.97 4.24
CA PHE A 312 -6.85 6.97 5.18
C PHE A 312 -5.41 6.68 5.57
N TYR A 313 -4.62 7.73 5.77
CA TYR A 313 -3.34 7.66 6.47
C TYR A 313 -3.45 8.28 7.84
N ILE A 314 -2.92 7.58 8.84
CA ILE A 314 -2.89 8.00 10.23
C ILE A 314 -1.43 8.10 10.65
N ASN A 315 -1.00 9.26 11.12
CA ASN A 315 0.27 9.38 11.83
C ASN A 315 0.05 8.98 13.28
N SER A 316 0.45 7.77 13.62
CA SER A 316 0.16 7.18 14.92
C SER A 316 1.08 7.70 16.01
N SER A 317 0.56 7.69 17.23
CA SER A 317 1.36 7.92 18.42
C SER A 317 1.07 6.83 19.43
N ALA A 318 2.13 6.26 19.98
CA ALA A 318 2.07 5.45 21.17
C ALA A 318 1.55 6.33 22.30
N VAL A 319 0.28 6.17 22.65
CA VAL A 319 -0.17 6.60 23.97
C VAL A 319 0.59 5.72 24.93
N VAL A 320 1.68 6.28 25.48
CA VAL A 320 2.23 5.79 26.73
C VAL A 320 1.05 5.87 27.67
N SER A 321 0.40 4.73 27.88
CA SER A 321 -0.56 4.59 28.94
C SER A 321 0.26 4.91 30.18
N GLU A 322 0.19 6.16 30.64
CA GLU A 322 0.63 6.54 31.95
C GLU A 322 -0.26 5.74 32.88
N GLN A 323 0.13 4.48 33.09
CA GLN A 323 -0.45 3.58 34.05
C GLN A 323 -0.49 4.42 35.32
N PRO A 324 -1.68 4.78 35.84
CA PRO A 324 -1.80 5.77 36.89
C PRO A 324 -0.97 5.25 38.05
N ASN A 325 0.22 5.84 38.19
CA ASN A 325 1.21 5.38 39.14
C ASN A 325 0.54 5.58 40.48
N SER A 326 0.05 4.48 41.05
CA SER A 326 -0.84 4.47 42.19
C SER A 326 0.02 4.88 43.36
N THR A 327 0.20 6.19 43.50
CA THR A 327 1.05 6.78 44.50
C THR A 327 0.32 6.55 45.80
N SER A 328 0.70 5.47 46.49
CA SER A 328 0.26 5.17 47.83
C SER A 328 0.37 6.46 48.66
N SER A 329 -0.77 6.88 49.18
CA SER A 329 -0.95 8.11 49.92
C SER A 329 -0.26 8.02 51.29
N THR A 330 1.05 8.25 51.35
CA THR A 330 1.70 8.62 52.60
C THR A 330 1.34 10.08 52.93
N SER A 331 0.47 10.23 53.92
CA SER A 331 -0.01 11.49 54.47
C SER A 331 1.14 12.37 54.98
N PRO A 332 1.29 13.63 54.55
CA PRO A 332 2.17 14.58 55.22
C PRO A 332 1.41 15.35 56.30
N SER A 333 1.91 15.23 57.53
CA SER A 333 1.57 16.06 58.68
C SER A 333 1.85 17.54 58.40
N SER A 334 0.91 18.38 58.80
CA SER A 334 0.91 19.84 58.68
C SER A 334 1.96 20.52 59.58
N SER A 335 2.65 21.52 59.04
CA SER A 335 3.25 22.62 59.80
C SER A 335 3.26 23.91 58.95
N PRO A 336 2.72 25.04 59.44
CA PRO A 336 2.65 26.29 58.69
C PRO A 336 3.93 27.13 58.89
N SER A 337 4.42 27.76 57.81
CA SER A 337 5.50 28.76 57.81
C SER A 337 5.30 29.77 56.64
N PRO A 338 5.91 30.97 56.71
CA PRO A 338 5.30 32.27 56.37
C PRO A 338 5.46 32.72 54.90
N PRO A 339 4.83 33.83 54.46
CA PRO A 339 4.67 34.16 53.05
C PRO A 339 5.93 34.79 52.45
N SER A 340 6.47 34.19 51.40
CA SER A 340 7.52 34.76 50.57
C SER A 340 6.93 35.38 49.30
N THR A 341 7.04 36.70 49.28
CA THR A 341 6.89 37.68 48.21
C THR A 341 7.16 37.15 46.79
N SER A 342 6.14 37.27 45.93
CA SER A 342 6.20 37.04 44.49
C SER A 342 7.05 38.11 43.78
N LEU A 343 8.06 37.67 43.04
CA LEU A 343 8.76 38.47 42.03
C LEU A 343 7.99 38.41 40.70
N PRO A 344 7.83 39.54 39.98
CA PRO A 344 7.15 39.57 38.69
C PRO A 344 8.05 38.97 37.59
N LEU A 345 7.56 37.92 36.94
CA LEU A 345 8.18 37.33 35.76
C LEU A 345 8.01 38.28 34.57
N SER A 346 9.15 38.69 34.02
CA SER A 346 9.29 39.61 32.89
C SER A 346 8.52 39.12 31.66
N SER A 347 7.57 39.92 31.19
CA SER A 347 7.02 39.79 29.85
C SER A 347 8.03 40.30 28.83
N HIS A 348 8.50 39.42 27.95
CA HIS A 348 9.27 39.81 26.78
C HIS A 348 8.35 40.47 25.76
N ALA A 349 8.33 41.80 25.79
CA ALA A 349 7.76 42.62 24.74
C ALA A 349 8.54 42.40 23.43
N LYS A 350 7.84 41.90 22.42
CA LYS A 350 8.32 41.78 21.05
C LYS A 350 8.69 43.18 20.52
N HIS A 351 9.93 43.37 20.09
CA HIS A 351 10.38 44.55 19.34
C HIS A 351 10.27 44.27 17.83
N PRO A 352 9.19 44.67 17.13
CA PRO A 352 9.01 44.43 15.70
C PRO A 352 9.93 45.29 14.81
N ALA A 353 10.69 46.22 15.37
CA ALA A 353 11.45 47.20 14.60
C ALA A 353 12.77 46.67 14.00
N VAL A 354 13.31 45.56 14.50
CA VAL A 354 14.63 45.03 14.05
C VAL A 354 14.49 44.04 12.87
N LEU A 355 13.36 43.34 12.75
CA LEU A 355 13.11 42.37 11.69
C LEU A 355 12.84 43.01 10.31
N ILE A 356 12.28 44.23 10.27
CA ILE A 356 11.97 44.92 9.00
C ILE A 356 13.24 45.41 8.29
N GLY A 357 14.30 45.75 9.03
CA GLY A 357 15.55 46.24 8.46
C GLY A 357 16.37 45.17 7.71
N ALA A 358 16.29 43.91 8.14
CA ALA A 358 17.07 42.82 7.55
C ALA A 358 16.51 42.33 6.20
N VAL A 359 15.19 42.36 6.03
CA VAL A 359 14.52 41.89 4.80
C VAL A 359 14.69 42.90 3.66
N LEU A 360 14.61 44.21 3.94
CA LEU A 360 14.81 45.24 2.92
C LEU A 360 16.27 45.35 2.43
N GLY A 361 17.24 44.97 3.27
CA GLY A 361 18.66 45.00 2.93
C GLY A 361 19.12 43.89 1.98
N SER A 362 18.45 42.73 1.96
CA SER A 362 18.87 41.56 1.17
C SER A 362 18.14 41.43 -0.17
N VAL A 363 16.87 41.85 -0.25
CA VAL A 363 16.04 41.65 -1.45
C VAL A 363 16.52 42.47 -2.64
N ILE A 364 16.94 43.72 -2.41
CA ILE A 364 17.41 44.62 -3.48
C ILE A 364 18.70 44.12 -4.15
N PRO A 365 19.78 43.76 -3.43
CA PRO A 365 20.98 43.23 -4.07
C PRO A 365 20.75 41.85 -4.71
N ALA A 366 19.89 40.99 -4.14
CA ALA A 366 19.54 39.71 -4.76
C ALA A 366 18.79 39.89 -6.10
N ALA A 367 17.81 40.81 -6.15
CA ALA A 367 17.09 41.12 -7.39
C ALA A 367 18.04 41.70 -8.46
N LEU A 368 18.97 42.59 -8.09
CA LEU A 368 19.97 43.13 -9.01
C LEU A 368 20.94 42.05 -9.53
N LEU A 369 21.32 41.08 -8.69
CA LEU A 369 22.16 39.95 -9.09
C LEU A 369 21.45 39.07 -10.13
N ILE A 370 20.16 38.76 -9.91
CA ILE A 370 19.35 37.97 -10.85
C ILE A 370 19.23 38.68 -12.21
N VAL A 371 18.95 39.98 -12.21
CA VAL A 371 18.89 40.77 -13.45
C VAL A 371 20.23 40.78 -14.18
N ALA A 372 21.35 40.91 -13.46
CA ALA A 372 22.69 40.86 -14.06
C ALA A 372 22.97 39.50 -14.71
N ILE A 373 22.62 38.39 -14.04
CA ILE A 373 22.76 37.03 -14.57
C ILE A 373 21.91 36.86 -15.84
N LEU A 374 20.64 37.29 -15.83
CA LEU A 374 19.75 37.20 -16.99
C LEU A 374 20.26 38.01 -18.19
N LEU A 375 20.80 39.20 -17.96
CA LEU A 375 21.38 40.03 -19.03
C LEU A 375 22.67 39.41 -19.58
N TRP A 376 23.50 38.82 -18.73
CA TRP A 376 24.70 38.09 -19.16
C TRP A 376 24.34 36.86 -20.00
N TRP A 377 23.34 36.09 -19.58
CA TRP A 377 22.88 34.90 -20.31
C TRP A 377 22.26 35.25 -21.67
N ARG A 378 21.50 36.35 -21.74
CA ARG A 378 20.99 36.89 -23.02
C ARG A 378 22.13 37.30 -23.95
N ARG A 379 23.20 37.90 -23.45
CA ARG A 379 24.37 38.26 -24.27
C ARG A 379 25.12 37.02 -24.75
N TYR A 380 25.25 35.99 -23.92
CA TYR A 380 25.93 34.75 -24.29
C TYR A 380 25.18 33.99 -25.40
N LYS A 381 23.85 33.88 -25.30
CA LYS A 381 23.03 33.25 -26.37
C LYS A 381 23.11 33.99 -27.71
N ARG A 382 23.19 35.33 -27.70
CA ARG A 382 23.33 36.12 -28.94
C ARG A 382 24.67 35.91 -29.66
N LYS A 383 25.74 35.53 -28.95
CA LYS A 383 27.02 35.21 -29.59
C LYS A 383 26.93 33.91 -30.38
N ARG A 384 26.29 32.88 -29.83
CA ARG A 384 26.12 31.58 -30.52
C ARG A 384 25.25 31.66 -31.78
N ALA A 385 24.33 32.62 -31.86
CA ALA A 385 23.50 32.82 -33.05
C ALA A 385 24.27 33.43 -34.24
N ARG A 386 25.47 34.01 -34.05
CA ARG A 386 26.28 34.56 -35.15
C ARG A 386 27.24 33.53 -35.76
N ASP A 387 27.58 32.48 -35.03
CA ASP A 387 28.48 31.43 -35.50
C ASP A 387 27.73 30.25 -36.16
N ALA A 388 26.39 30.28 -36.14
CA ALA A 388 25.52 29.27 -36.76
C ALA A 388 24.96 29.74 -38.12
N LEU A 389 25.81 30.28 -39.00
CA LEU A 389 25.49 30.40 -40.43
C LEU A 389 25.79 29.05 -41.09
N PRO A 390 24.77 28.26 -41.49
CA PRO A 390 25.01 27.00 -42.16
C PRO A 390 25.60 27.26 -43.55
N ALA A 391 26.74 26.62 -43.84
CA ALA A 391 27.25 26.51 -45.20
C ALA A 391 26.16 25.87 -46.06
N GLN A 392 25.70 26.58 -47.09
CA GLN A 392 24.68 26.07 -47.98
C GLN A 392 25.21 24.85 -48.75
N PRO A 393 24.47 23.73 -48.79
CA PRO A 393 24.81 22.60 -49.64
C PRO A 393 24.54 22.96 -51.11
N VAL A 394 25.56 22.74 -51.94
CA VAL A 394 25.47 22.78 -53.40
C VAL A 394 24.53 21.66 -53.85
N THR A 395 23.42 22.03 -54.47
CA THR A 395 22.49 21.09 -55.13
C THR A 395 23.02 20.72 -56.50
N ASP A 396 23.37 19.45 -56.70
CA ASP A 396 23.52 18.84 -58.03
C ASP A 396 22.16 18.38 -58.56
N PRO A 397 21.75 18.73 -59.80
CA PRO A 397 20.57 18.19 -60.44
C PRO A 397 20.91 16.91 -61.22
N PHE A 398 19.88 16.13 -61.56
CA PHE A 398 19.83 14.92 -62.41
C PHE A 398 19.81 13.59 -61.67
N PHE A 399 18.60 13.06 -61.42
CA PHE A 399 18.27 11.68 -61.78
C PHE A 399 16.77 11.55 -62.15
N ASN A 400 16.54 11.02 -63.35
CA ASN A 400 15.25 10.70 -63.98
C ASN A 400 14.59 9.46 -63.34
N PRO A 401 13.26 9.41 -63.20
CA PRO A 401 12.51 8.16 -63.09
C PRO A 401 11.91 7.76 -64.45
N THR A 402 12.19 6.54 -64.90
CA THR A 402 11.59 5.95 -66.10
C THR A 402 10.38 5.09 -65.72
N HIS A 403 9.27 5.34 -66.41
CA HIS A 403 7.99 4.62 -66.36
C HIS A 403 8.07 3.16 -66.85
N SER A 404 7.25 2.28 -66.24
CA SER A 404 6.49 1.20 -66.90
C SER A 404 5.32 0.83 -65.98
N ALA A 405 4.06 1.17 -66.30
CA ALA A 405 3.17 0.61 -67.32
C ALA A 405 2.52 -0.73 -66.90
N VAL A 406 1.32 -0.60 -66.31
CA VAL A 406 0.06 -1.33 -66.56
C VAL A 406 0.13 -2.83 -66.86
N GLN A 407 -0.50 -3.64 -65.98
CA GLN A 407 -1.45 -4.65 -66.43
C GLN A 407 -2.57 -4.90 -65.41
N GLU A 408 -3.78 -4.59 -65.87
CA GLU A 408 -5.09 -4.97 -65.34
C GLU A 408 -5.39 -6.42 -65.73
N VAL A 409 -6.04 -7.23 -64.86
CA VAL A 409 -7.09 -8.23 -65.18
C VAL A 409 -7.38 -9.18 -63.99
N GLN A 410 -8.66 -9.19 -63.63
CA GLN A 410 -9.56 -10.24 -63.08
C GLN A 410 -9.34 -10.94 -61.72
N GLU A 411 -10.36 -10.73 -60.88
CA GLU A 411 -11.18 -11.69 -60.14
C GLU A 411 -10.74 -13.17 -60.09
N GLY A 412 -10.67 -13.71 -58.87
CA GLY A 412 -10.87 -15.13 -58.66
C GLY A 412 -10.37 -15.68 -57.33
N SER A 413 -11.32 -16.10 -56.51
CA SER A 413 -11.24 -17.28 -55.62
C SER A 413 -10.55 -17.13 -54.25
N LEU A 414 -11.40 -17.10 -53.22
CA LEU A 414 -11.12 -17.56 -51.86
C LEU A 414 -10.53 -18.98 -51.89
N SER A 415 -9.42 -19.20 -51.19
CA SER A 415 -8.98 -20.54 -50.82
C SER A 415 -8.31 -20.52 -49.45
N VAL A 416 -8.96 -21.28 -48.56
CA VAL A 416 -8.57 -21.75 -47.24
C VAL A 416 -7.13 -22.26 -47.23
N LEU A 417 -6.33 -21.84 -46.24
CA LEU A 417 -5.04 -22.48 -45.93
C LEU A 417 -5.18 -23.42 -44.72
N PRO A 418 -4.45 -24.57 -44.74
CA PRO A 418 -4.60 -25.63 -43.77
C PRO A 418 -3.63 -25.54 -42.59
N LEU A 419 -4.08 -26.19 -41.51
CA LEU A 419 -3.38 -26.53 -40.28
C LEU A 419 -2.03 -27.23 -40.57
N SER A 420 -0.93 -26.70 -40.01
CA SER A 420 0.39 -27.35 -40.05
C SER A 420 0.58 -28.27 -38.85
N SER A 421 0.98 -29.49 -39.17
CA SER A 421 1.15 -30.68 -38.34
C SER A 421 2.45 -30.63 -37.52
N SER A 422 2.34 -30.81 -36.20
CA SER A 422 3.46 -31.01 -35.29
C SER A 422 3.94 -32.46 -35.34
N LYS A 423 5.20 -32.64 -35.71
CA LYS A 423 5.86 -33.93 -35.90
C LYS A 423 6.68 -34.29 -34.66
N ARG A 424 6.27 -35.36 -33.98
CA ARG A 424 7.02 -36.10 -32.95
C ARG A 424 8.43 -36.44 -33.43
N ILE A 425 9.42 -36.22 -32.57
CA ILE A 425 10.73 -36.89 -32.61
C ILE A 425 11.00 -37.43 -31.20
N SER A 426 11.19 -38.74 -31.12
CA SER A 426 11.53 -39.51 -29.93
C SER A 426 13.04 -39.83 -29.91
N ASP A 427 13.55 -39.85 -28.68
CA ASP A 427 14.55 -40.74 -28.07
C ASP A 427 16.03 -40.68 -28.49
N ASN A 428 16.87 -40.26 -27.52
CA ASN A 428 17.84 -41.13 -26.82
C ASN A 428 18.86 -40.28 -26.04
N VAL A 429 19.05 -40.52 -24.73
CA VAL A 429 20.34 -40.44 -23.99
C VAL A 429 20.14 -41.03 -22.56
N PRO A 430 21.16 -41.69 -21.95
CA PRO A 430 20.97 -42.73 -20.96
C PRO A 430 21.09 -42.28 -19.50
N SER A 431 20.48 -43.10 -18.65
CA SER A 431 20.36 -43.03 -17.20
C SER A 431 21.68 -43.30 -16.47
N THR A 432 21.98 -42.45 -15.48
CA THR A 432 22.92 -42.74 -14.38
C THR A 432 22.14 -42.78 -13.07
N SER A 433 22.27 -43.89 -12.37
CA SER A 433 21.60 -44.22 -11.12
C SER A 433 22.33 -43.61 -9.93
N SER A 434 21.57 -42.94 -9.04
CA SER A 434 21.99 -42.75 -7.65
C SER A 434 20.80 -43.02 -6.73
N SER A 435 21.06 -43.85 -5.74
CA SER A 435 20.14 -44.39 -4.75
C SER A 435 19.83 -43.35 -3.67
N SER A 436 18.57 -43.06 -3.43
CA SER A 436 18.10 -42.40 -2.20
C SER A 436 17.08 -43.26 -1.48
N THR A 437 17.28 -43.34 -0.17
CA THR A 437 16.61 -44.20 0.80
C THR A 437 15.17 -43.74 1.04
N THR A 438 14.19 -44.62 0.81
CA THR A 438 12.77 -44.36 1.03
C THR A 438 12.41 -44.46 2.51
N LEU A 439 11.87 -43.37 3.08
CA LEU A 439 11.13 -43.39 4.34
C LEU A 439 9.71 -43.97 4.09
N PRO A 440 9.12 -44.71 5.05
CA PRO A 440 7.88 -45.42 4.81
C PRO A 440 6.69 -44.46 4.80
N GLU A 441 6.13 -44.26 3.61
CA GLU A 441 4.88 -43.55 3.27
C GLU A 441 3.68 -43.94 4.17
N ALA A 442 3.74 -45.13 4.79
CA ALA A 442 2.75 -45.62 5.76
C ALA A 442 2.67 -44.81 7.07
N ALA A 443 3.75 -44.13 7.49
CA ALA A 443 3.73 -43.34 8.72
C ALA A 443 3.03 -41.99 8.54
N LEU A 444 3.07 -41.44 7.32
CA LEU A 444 2.48 -40.14 7.00
C LEU A 444 0.97 -40.27 6.79
N THR A 445 0.53 -41.38 6.18
CA THR A 445 -0.90 -41.70 6.00
C THR A 445 -1.61 -41.99 7.33
N MET A 446 -0.93 -42.62 8.31
CA MET A 446 -1.51 -42.85 9.64
C MET A 446 -1.76 -41.55 10.41
N LYS A 447 -0.82 -40.59 10.38
CA LYS A 447 -1.02 -39.29 11.06
C LYS A 447 -2.16 -38.49 10.46
N LEU A 448 -2.35 -38.56 9.14
CA LEU A 448 -3.45 -37.89 8.47
C LEU A 448 -4.81 -38.51 8.84
N GLN A 449 -4.90 -39.85 8.85
CA GLN A 449 -6.12 -40.54 9.27
C GLN A 449 -6.46 -40.28 10.74
N GLN A 450 -5.45 -40.26 11.63
CA GLN A 450 -5.68 -39.96 13.04
C GLN A 450 -6.20 -38.53 13.26
N ARG A 451 -5.71 -37.56 12.48
CA ARG A 451 -6.16 -36.17 12.57
C ARG A 451 -7.59 -35.99 12.03
N LEU A 452 -7.96 -36.72 10.98
CA LEU A 452 -9.33 -36.73 10.44
C LEU A 452 -10.34 -37.31 11.44
N VAL A 453 -9.99 -38.38 12.14
CA VAL A 453 -10.88 -38.98 13.16
C VAL A 453 -11.11 -38.03 14.32
N ILE A 454 -10.05 -37.37 14.83
CA ILE A 454 -10.18 -36.39 15.93
C ILE A 454 -11.05 -35.19 15.51
N MET A 455 -10.87 -34.70 14.27
CA MET A 455 -11.64 -33.55 13.78
C MET A 455 -13.13 -33.89 13.61
N GLN A 456 -13.43 -35.11 13.14
CA GLN A 456 -14.81 -35.58 12.99
C GLN A 456 -15.51 -35.80 14.35
N ASP A 457 -14.77 -36.25 15.37
CA ASP A 457 -15.27 -36.42 16.73
C ASP A 457 -15.53 -35.06 17.42
N GLN A 458 -14.66 -34.05 17.19
CA GLN A 458 -14.88 -32.68 17.66
C GLN A 458 -16.10 -32.02 17.02
N LEU A 459 -16.32 -32.25 15.72
CA LEU A 459 -17.52 -31.75 15.03
C LEU A 459 -18.81 -32.42 15.57
N GLN A 460 -18.77 -33.71 15.90
CA GLN A 460 -19.91 -34.39 16.53
C GLN A 460 -20.15 -33.94 17.98
N ALA A 461 -19.09 -33.66 18.75
CA ALA A 461 -19.21 -33.10 20.09
C ALA A 461 -19.85 -31.71 20.06
N HIS A 462 -19.44 -30.84 19.12
CA HIS A 462 -20.03 -29.51 18.96
C HIS A 462 -21.51 -29.55 18.54
N GLN A 463 -21.92 -30.56 17.75
CA GLN A 463 -23.33 -30.75 17.40
C GLN A 463 -24.18 -31.30 18.55
N ARG A 464 -23.57 -31.93 19.57
CA ARG A 464 -24.27 -32.42 20.77
C ARG A 464 -24.50 -31.33 21.81
N ASP A 465 -23.64 -30.32 21.89
CA ASP A 465 -23.67 -29.30 22.94
C ASP A 465 -24.60 -28.10 22.66
N GLY A 466 -25.52 -28.21 21.71
CA GLY A 466 -26.52 -27.18 21.43
C GLY A 466 -27.55 -26.94 22.54
N GLN A 467 -27.45 -27.57 23.73
CA GLN A 467 -28.47 -27.43 24.77
C GLN A 467 -28.01 -27.69 26.22
N SER A 468 -26.90 -27.09 26.68
CA SER A 468 -26.59 -27.05 28.13
C SER A 468 -25.72 -25.86 28.61
N ASP A 469 -25.98 -25.48 29.86
CA ASP A 469 -25.55 -24.33 30.69
C ASP A 469 -24.02 -24.03 30.70
N PRO A 470 -23.56 -22.77 30.48
CA PRO A 470 -22.16 -22.45 30.16
C PRO A 470 -21.20 -22.32 31.37
N ARG A 471 -21.28 -23.19 32.39
CA ARG A 471 -20.49 -23.00 33.64
C ARG A 471 -19.42 -24.04 33.96
N ILE A 472 -19.20 -25.05 33.13
CA ILE A 472 -18.14 -26.05 33.38
C ILE A 472 -17.47 -26.40 32.04
N LEU A 473 -16.22 -25.95 31.84
CA LEU A 473 -15.40 -26.35 30.69
C LEU A 473 -14.62 -27.62 31.04
N PRO A 474 -14.92 -28.78 30.43
CA PRO A 474 -14.12 -29.98 30.61
C PRO A 474 -12.76 -29.79 29.94
N THR A 475 -11.68 -30.06 30.68
CA THR A 475 -10.32 -30.06 30.12
C THR A 475 -9.99 -31.47 29.66
N VAL A 476 -9.95 -31.69 28.34
CA VAL A 476 -9.56 -32.98 27.76
C VAL A 476 -8.07 -32.97 27.46
N HIS A 477 -7.31 -33.84 28.12
CA HIS A 477 -5.87 -33.98 27.90
C HIS A 477 -5.57 -34.93 26.75
N THR A 478 -4.72 -34.51 25.82
CA THR A 478 -4.31 -35.28 24.63
C THR A 478 -2.93 -35.94 24.78
N ASP A 479 -2.29 -35.82 25.95
CA ASP A 479 -0.96 -36.39 26.22
C ASP A 479 -1.04 -37.83 26.76
N SER A 480 -0.04 -38.65 26.45
CA SER A 480 -0.03 -40.11 26.68
C SER A 480 0.30 -40.53 28.12
N GLY A 481 0.04 -39.67 29.11
CA GLY A 481 0.13 -40.02 30.53
C GLY A 481 1.53 -40.26 31.09
N LEU A 482 2.03 -39.30 31.89
CA LEU A 482 2.65 -39.52 33.22
C LEU A 482 2.85 -38.14 33.86
N ARG A 483 2.01 -37.76 34.83
CA ARG A 483 2.21 -36.51 35.59
C ARG A 483 2.75 -36.82 36.98
N LEU A 484 3.99 -36.41 37.22
CA LEU A 484 4.55 -36.34 38.56
C LEU A 484 3.89 -35.13 39.26
N ARG A 485 3.11 -35.38 40.32
CA ARG A 485 2.58 -34.32 41.18
C ARG A 485 3.75 -33.56 41.80
N GLY A 486 4.05 -32.37 41.31
CA GLY A 486 4.92 -31.42 41.98
C GLY A 486 4.15 -30.78 43.13
N GLU A 487 4.57 -31.05 44.37
CA GLU A 487 4.11 -30.33 45.55
C GLU A 487 4.53 -28.85 45.42
N GLY A 488 3.58 -27.94 45.24
CA GLY A 488 3.89 -26.50 45.27
C GLY A 488 2.94 -25.51 44.59
N ALA A 489 1.75 -25.90 44.13
CA ALA A 489 0.77 -24.94 43.57
C ALA A 489 -0.38 -24.69 44.56
N LEU A 490 -0.60 -23.39 44.83
CA LEU A 490 -1.57 -22.84 45.78
C LEU A 490 -3.02 -23.20 45.41
N ASP A 491 -3.78 -23.58 46.44
CA ASP A 491 -5.23 -23.85 46.42
C ASP A 491 -6.01 -22.70 45.75
N LEU A 492 -6.56 -22.97 44.57
CA LEU A 492 -7.78 -22.32 44.09
C LEU A 492 -8.85 -23.41 44.02
N ASP A 493 -9.79 -23.38 44.98
CA ASP A 493 -10.96 -24.26 45.08
C ASP A 493 -11.94 -24.04 43.91
N VAL A 494 -11.59 -24.51 42.72
CA VAL A 494 -12.53 -24.68 41.60
C VAL A 494 -12.60 -26.18 41.28
N PRO A 495 -13.77 -26.83 41.44
CA PRO A 495 -13.90 -28.25 41.13
C PRO A 495 -13.78 -28.46 39.62
N THR A 496 -12.62 -28.94 39.18
CA THR A 496 -12.40 -29.42 37.81
C THR A 496 -12.65 -30.92 37.77
N GLU A 497 -13.61 -31.35 36.95
CA GLU A 497 -13.86 -32.76 36.67
C GLU A 497 -12.92 -33.21 35.55
N GLU A 498 -11.89 -33.98 35.91
CA GLU A 498 -10.89 -34.51 34.97
C GLU A 498 -11.42 -35.82 34.36
N ILE A 499 -11.67 -35.81 33.04
CA ILE A 499 -12.17 -36.99 32.31
C ILE A 499 -10.94 -37.78 31.78
N PRO A 500 -10.71 -39.02 32.25
CA PRO A 500 -9.60 -39.82 31.77
C PRO A 500 -9.79 -40.21 30.30
N PRO A 501 -8.70 -40.36 29.53
CA PRO A 501 -8.80 -40.72 28.13
C PRO A 501 -9.33 -42.16 27.95
N SER A 502 -10.17 -42.33 26.93
CA SER A 502 -11.04 -43.49 26.67
C SER A 502 -10.34 -44.81 26.31
N TYR A 503 -9.00 -44.88 26.35
CA TYR A 503 -8.24 -46.09 26.03
C TYR A 503 -7.94 -46.99 27.24
N THR A 504 -8.53 -46.73 28.40
CA THR A 504 -8.29 -47.50 29.64
C THR A 504 -9.37 -48.54 29.98
N GLU A 505 -10.38 -48.74 29.14
CA GLU A 505 -11.31 -49.87 29.27
C GLU A 505 -11.02 -50.95 28.23
N GLN A 506 -10.10 -51.87 28.58
CA GLN A 506 -10.09 -53.25 28.09
C GLN A 506 -9.34 -54.19 29.04
#